data_AF-A0A2G4I0K6-F1
#
_entry.id   AF-A0A2G4I0K6-F1
#
_cell.length_a   1.000
_cell.length_b   1.000
_cell.length_c   1.000
_cell.angle_alpha   90.00
_cell.angle_beta   90.00
_cell.angle_gamma   90.00
#
_symmetry.space_group_name_H-M   'P 1'
#
loop_
_entity.id
_entity.type
_entity.pdbx_description
1 polymer ?
#
loop_
_entity_poly.entity_id
_entity_poly.type
_entity_poly.pdbx_seq_one_letter_code
_entity_poly.pdbx_strand_id
1 'polypeptide(L)'
;MKERIMNPSGMKYFHFCNFDSLELVNYTVQEYDKKHVIADNIYNGAMGDKGVYSNVFEMLSLDQMLRTDYLLHSDIKNQMVTPQTGVSADAFYANGWRVKWINGQKWRFHNGWWKGFRTYYWRCLDEEKCFVFLTNNVQGPFLRTIDMVGLLK
;
A
#
# COMPACT_ATOMS: atom_id res chain seq x y z
N MET A 1 1.11 -13.15 9.51
CA MET A 1 1.05 -12.42 8.22
C MET A 1 1.10 -13.39 7.03
N LYS A 2 2.18 -14.19 6.88
CA LYS A 2 2.34 -15.15 5.77
C LYS A 2 1.21 -16.16 5.62
N GLU A 3 0.94 -16.91 6.68
CA GLU A 3 -0.08 -17.97 6.67
C GLU A 3 -1.51 -17.44 6.56
N ARG A 4 -1.79 -16.31 7.21
CA ARG A 4 -3.15 -15.79 7.38
C ARG A 4 -3.60 -14.84 6.28
N ILE A 5 -2.68 -14.18 5.58
CA ILE A 5 -3.01 -13.15 4.58
C ILE A 5 -2.33 -13.41 3.25
N MET A 6 -1.01 -13.60 3.21
CA MET A 6 -0.29 -13.71 1.93
C MET A 6 -0.61 -15.00 1.18
N ASN A 7 -0.44 -16.15 1.84
CA ASN A 7 -0.66 -17.45 1.21
C ASN A 7 -2.10 -17.56 0.70
N PRO A 8 -3.15 -17.18 1.47
CA PRO A 8 -4.51 -17.20 0.95
C PRO A 8 -4.74 -16.23 -0.20
N SER A 9 -4.12 -15.05 -0.16
CA SER A 9 -4.24 -14.03 -1.22
C SER A 9 -3.37 -14.32 -2.45
N GLY A 10 -2.70 -15.48 -2.52
CA GLY A 10 -1.82 -15.84 -3.63
C GLY A 10 -0.56 -14.97 -3.74
N MET A 11 -0.18 -14.25 -2.69
CA MET A 11 0.99 -13.38 -2.66
C MET A 11 2.27 -14.19 -2.39
N LYS A 12 2.80 -14.82 -3.44
CA LYS A 12 3.95 -15.74 -3.37
C LYS A 12 5.31 -15.08 -3.18
N TYR A 13 5.49 -13.88 -3.70
CA TYR A 13 6.75 -13.11 -3.69
C TYR A 13 6.80 -12.09 -2.55
N PHE A 14 5.69 -11.91 -1.82
CA PHE A 14 5.69 -11.11 -0.61
C PHE A 14 6.72 -11.62 0.40
N HIS A 15 7.46 -10.70 0.99
CA HIS A 15 8.30 -10.98 2.16
C HIS A 15 8.50 -9.72 3.01
N PHE A 16 9.01 -9.93 4.22
CA PHE A 16 9.54 -8.84 5.03
C PHE A 16 11.02 -8.63 4.73
N CYS A 17 11.53 -7.43 4.95
CA CYS A 17 12.97 -7.19 4.98
C CYS A 17 13.62 -8.22 5.92
N ASN A 18 14.59 -8.98 5.41
CA ASN A 18 15.36 -9.92 6.20
C ASN A 18 16.85 -9.69 5.98
N PHE A 19 17.48 -8.96 6.90
CA PHE A 19 18.91 -8.71 6.86
C PHE A 19 19.74 -9.99 7.00
N ASP A 20 19.19 -11.04 7.60
CA ASP A 20 19.94 -12.28 7.87
C ASP A 20 19.98 -13.21 6.66
N SER A 21 19.02 -13.12 5.72
CA SER A 21 18.91 -14.05 4.58
C SER A 21 19.18 -13.43 3.22
N LEU A 22 18.96 -12.13 3.06
CA LEU A 22 19.15 -11.44 1.79
C LEU A 22 19.48 -9.97 2.04
N GLU A 23 20.74 -9.61 1.87
CA GLU A 23 21.16 -8.21 1.90
C GLU A 23 20.38 -7.40 0.85
N LEU A 24 19.96 -6.18 1.20
CA LEU A 24 19.13 -5.36 0.33
C LEU A 24 19.78 -5.01 -1.01
N VAL A 25 21.12 -5.00 -1.07
CA VAL A 25 21.88 -4.83 -2.32
C VAL A 25 21.58 -5.90 -3.37
N ASN A 26 21.10 -7.08 -2.94
CA ASN A 26 20.79 -8.20 -3.81
C ASN A 26 19.33 -8.20 -4.31
N TYR A 27 18.52 -7.22 -3.91
CA TYR A 27 17.16 -7.08 -4.45
C TYR A 27 17.20 -6.63 -5.92
N THR A 28 16.30 -7.19 -6.73
CA THR A 28 16.19 -6.84 -8.16
C THR A 28 15.90 -5.36 -8.39
N VAL A 29 15.13 -4.74 -7.50
CA VAL A 29 14.78 -3.32 -7.57
C VAL A 29 15.47 -2.60 -6.42
N GLN A 30 16.38 -1.71 -6.77
CA GLN A 30 17.04 -0.80 -5.84
C GLN A 30 16.26 0.50 -5.70
N GLU A 31 16.43 1.16 -4.55
CA GLU A 31 15.88 2.49 -4.29
C GLU A 31 16.84 3.60 -4.71
N TYR A 32 16.28 4.69 -5.23
CA TYR A 32 17.05 5.80 -5.76
C TYR A 32 16.61 7.15 -5.18
N ASP A 33 17.61 8.01 -4.96
CA ASP A 33 17.43 9.46 -4.96
C ASP A 33 18.13 10.03 -6.20
N LYS A 34 17.33 10.47 -7.18
CA LYS A 34 17.79 10.88 -8.52
C LYS A 34 18.51 9.73 -9.22
N LYS A 35 19.84 9.77 -9.30
CA LYS A 35 20.67 8.76 -9.96
C LYS A 35 21.47 7.92 -8.96
N HIS A 36 21.33 8.17 -7.66
CA HIS A 36 22.10 7.51 -6.63
C HIS A 36 21.28 6.42 -5.96
N VAL A 37 21.85 5.22 -5.89
CA VAL A 37 21.30 4.14 -5.06
C VAL A 37 21.44 4.56 -3.60
N ILE A 38 20.35 4.44 -2.84
CA ILE A 38 20.37 4.76 -1.41
C ILE A 38 20.97 3.58 -0.64
N ALA A 39 21.89 3.88 0.27
CA ALA A 39 22.53 2.85 1.09
C ALA A 39 21.54 2.22 2.09
N ASP A 40 21.79 0.95 2.40
CA ASP A 40 21.04 0.23 3.41
C ASP A 40 21.26 0.83 4.81
N ASN A 41 20.26 0.74 5.68
CA ASN A 41 20.41 1.06 7.10
C ASN A 41 19.53 0.16 7.98
N ILE A 42 19.87 0.11 9.27
CA ILE A 42 19.21 -0.74 10.27
C ILE A 42 17.69 -0.53 10.38
N TYR A 43 17.17 0.63 9.96
CA TYR A 43 15.73 0.92 10.05
C TYR A 43 14.91 0.21 8.96
N ASN A 44 15.55 -0.36 7.94
CA ASN A 44 14.88 -1.15 6.91
C ASN A 44 14.24 -2.44 7.49
N GLY A 45 14.74 -2.95 8.61
CA GLY A 45 14.18 -4.12 9.30
C GLY A 45 13.08 -3.82 10.32
N ALA A 46 12.68 -2.55 10.48
CA ALA A 46 11.54 -2.23 11.34
C ALA A 46 10.26 -2.83 10.75
N MET A 47 9.48 -3.52 11.59
CA MET A 47 8.25 -4.22 11.22
C MET A 47 7.04 -3.63 11.95
N GLY A 48 5.86 -3.74 11.33
CA GLY A 48 4.58 -3.30 11.89
C GLY A 48 4.06 -2.04 11.22
N ASP A 49 4.89 -0.98 11.17
CA ASP A 49 4.59 0.26 10.43
C ASP A 49 5.00 0.19 8.95
N LYS A 50 6.00 -0.64 8.63
CA LYS A 50 6.58 -0.85 7.29
C LYS A 50 7.28 -2.21 7.17
N GLY A 51 8.20 -2.34 6.22
CA GLY A 51 9.10 -3.49 6.07
C GLY A 51 8.57 -4.59 5.14
N VAL A 52 7.44 -4.35 4.50
CA VAL A 52 6.82 -5.27 3.53
C VAL A 52 7.31 -4.99 2.12
N TYR A 53 7.75 -6.04 1.44
CA TYR A 53 8.11 -6.05 0.02
C TYR A 53 7.09 -6.87 -0.75
N SER A 54 6.65 -6.34 -1.89
CA SER A 54 5.60 -6.91 -2.73
C SER A 54 5.70 -6.33 -4.14
N ASN A 55 4.83 -6.76 -5.05
CA ASN A 55 4.68 -6.19 -6.38
C ASN A 55 3.23 -5.80 -6.69
N VAL A 56 3.00 -5.13 -7.83
CA VAL A 56 1.68 -4.62 -8.21
C VAL A 56 0.61 -5.72 -8.38
N PHE A 57 1.00 -6.92 -8.84
CA PHE A 57 0.06 -8.02 -9.03
C PHE A 57 -0.36 -8.66 -7.72
N GLU A 58 0.56 -8.75 -6.75
CA GLU A 58 0.25 -9.23 -5.40
C GLU A 58 -0.62 -8.24 -4.63
N MET A 59 -0.34 -6.94 -4.78
CA MET A 59 -1.19 -5.87 -4.25
C MET A 59 -2.61 -5.92 -4.84
N LEU A 60 -2.75 -6.20 -6.13
CA LEU A 60 -4.05 -6.43 -6.77
C LEU A 60 -4.75 -7.69 -6.24
N SER A 61 -3.99 -8.77 -6.03
CA SER A 61 -4.53 -10.01 -5.46
C SER A 61 -5.03 -9.79 -4.02
N LEU A 62 -4.31 -8.99 -3.23
CA LEU A 62 -4.75 -8.56 -1.91
C LEU A 62 -6.02 -7.70 -1.97
N ASP A 63 -6.13 -6.75 -2.92
CA ASP A 63 -7.36 -5.98 -3.14
C ASP A 63 -8.54 -6.91 -3.40
N GLN A 64 -8.41 -7.83 -4.36
CA GLN A 64 -9.47 -8.79 -4.73
C GLN A 64 -9.88 -9.64 -3.53
N MET A 65 -8.89 -10.15 -2.77
CA MET A 65 -9.15 -10.98 -1.61
C MET A 65 -9.89 -10.21 -0.50
N LEU A 66 -9.53 -8.94 -0.27
CA LEU A 66 -10.20 -8.07 0.70
C LEU A 66 -11.65 -7.72 0.33
N ARG A 67 -12.08 -7.94 -0.93
CA ARG A 67 -13.49 -7.80 -1.31
C ARG A 67 -14.34 -8.96 -0.78
N THR A 68 -13.74 -10.14 -0.65
CA THR A 68 -14.39 -11.33 -0.10
C THR A 68 -14.41 -11.31 1.43
N ASP A 69 -15.19 -12.18 2.07
CA ASP A 69 -15.16 -12.41 3.51
C ASP A 69 -14.15 -13.51 3.93
N TYR A 70 -13.27 -13.93 3.02
CA TYR A 70 -12.35 -15.04 3.26
C TYR A 70 -11.26 -14.67 4.29
N LEU A 71 -10.66 -13.48 4.17
CA LEU A 71 -9.62 -13.03 5.11
C LEU A 71 -10.19 -12.43 6.38
N LEU A 72 -11.25 -11.64 6.23
CA LEU A 72 -11.81 -10.80 7.29
C LEU A 72 -13.33 -10.81 7.17
N HIS A 73 -14.01 -10.99 8.30
CA HIS A 73 -15.45 -10.83 8.39
C HIS A 73 -15.88 -9.41 8.00
N SER A 74 -17.10 -9.30 7.49
CA SER A 74 -17.72 -8.03 7.07
C SER A 74 -17.63 -6.94 8.15
N ASP A 75 -17.85 -7.27 9.42
CA ASP A 75 -17.76 -6.31 10.53
C ASP A 75 -16.38 -5.69 10.67
N ILE A 76 -15.31 -6.49 10.53
CA ILE A 76 -13.94 -5.99 10.59
C ILE A 76 -13.62 -5.15 9.36
N LYS A 77 -14.07 -5.58 8.17
CA LYS A 77 -13.92 -4.79 6.94
C LYS A 77 -14.63 -3.45 7.03
N ASN A 78 -15.80 -3.40 7.67
CA ASN A 78 -16.53 -2.16 7.91
C ASN A 78 -15.72 -1.22 8.81
N GLN A 79 -15.09 -1.73 9.88
CA GLN A 79 -14.21 -0.91 10.72
C GLN A 79 -13.01 -0.31 9.97
N MET A 80 -12.49 -0.99 8.93
CA MET A 80 -11.39 -0.48 8.09
C MET A 80 -11.81 0.71 7.19
N VAL A 81 -13.10 1.01 7.08
CA VAL A 81 -13.64 2.08 6.21
C VAL A 81 -14.57 3.04 6.94
N THR A 82 -14.87 2.80 8.21
CA THR A 82 -15.65 3.71 9.04
C THR A 82 -14.77 4.86 9.52
N PRO A 83 -15.09 6.12 9.19
CA PRO A 83 -14.36 7.28 9.71
C PRO A 83 -14.23 7.25 11.22
N GLN A 84 -13.00 7.22 11.75
CA GLN A 84 -12.74 7.27 13.20
C GLN A 84 -12.10 8.61 13.59
N THR A 85 -11.05 9.03 12.88
CA THR A 85 -10.31 10.25 13.19
C THR A 85 -10.28 11.17 11.98
N GLY A 86 -10.74 12.41 12.15
CA GLY A 86 -10.64 13.45 11.11
C GLY A 86 -9.18 13.85 10.89
N VAL A 87 -8.75 13.83 9.63
CA VAL A 87 -7.42 14.29 9.18
C VAL A 87 -7.55 15.63 8.46
N SER A 88 -8.64 15.82 7.71
CA SER A 88 -9.09 17.08 7.13
C SER A 88 -10.61 17.05 6.91
N ALA A 89 -11.20 18.10 6.32
CA ALA A 89 -12.65 18.22 6.12
C ALA A 89 -13.29 16.96 5.49
N ASP A 90 -12.65 16.37 4.47
CA ASP A 90 -13.17 15.21 3.75
C ASP A 90 -12.29 13.96 3.88
N ALA A 91 -11.30 13.96 4.79
CA ALA A 91 -10.35 12.86 4.93
C ALA A 91 -10.27 12.35 6.36
N PHE A 92 -10.31 11.04 6.51
CA PHE A 92 -10.35 10.36 7.79
C PHE A 92 -9.33 9.22 7.84
N TYR A 93 -9.00 8.80 9.05
CA TYR A 93 -8.25 7.58 9.33
C TYR A 93 -9.19 6.52 9.95
N ALA A 94 -8.96 5.25 9.60
CA ALA A 94 -9.74 4.10 10.04
C ALA A 94 -8.86 2.83 10.04
N ASN A 95 -8.49 2.32 11.22
CA ASN A 95 -7.76 1.04 11.41
C ASN A 95 -6.72 0.70 10.32
N GLY A 96 -5.70 1.55 10.14
CA GLY A 96 -4.66 1.30 9.14
C GLY A 96 -4.96 1.84 7.74
N TRP A 97 -6.09 2.52 7.53
CA TRP A 97 -6.49 3.06 6.24
C TRP A 97 -6.81 4.54 6.31
N ARG A 98 -6.63 5.22 5.18
CA ARG A 98 -7.23 6.53 4.95
C ARG A 98 -8.53 6.36 4.17
N VAL A 99 -9.53 7.16 4.52
CA VAL A 99 -10.84 7.18 3.88
C VAL A 99 -11.12 8.60 3.43
N LYS A 100 -11.56 8.77 2.18
CA LYS A 100 -11.87 10.08 1.61
C LYS A 100 -13.02 9.99 0.63
N TRP A 101 -13.81 11.05 0.54
CA TRP A 101 -14.82 11.21 -0.50
C TRP A 101 -14.29 12.09 -1.63
N ILE A 102 -14.48 11.64 -2.87
CA ILE A 102 -14.11 12.36 -4.08
C ILE A 102 -15.28 12.24 -5.04
N ASN A 103 -15.86 13.38 -5.43
CA ASN A 103 -17.02 13.44 -6.34
C ASN A 103 -18.18 12.53 -5.90
N GLY A 104 -18.46 12.48 -4.59
CA GLY A 104 -19.51 11.63 -4.01
C GLY A 104 -19.14 10.16 -3.82
N GLN A 105 -18.01 9.69 -4.39
CA GLN A 105 -17.55 8.32 -4.22
C GLN A 105 -16.63 8.16 -3.00
N LYS A 106 -16.80 7.06 -2.27
CA LYS A 106 -15.99 6.71 -1.10
C LYS A 106 -14.74 5.94 -1.51
N TRP A 107 -13.58 6.47 -1.16
CA TRP A 107 -12.28 5.88 -1.43
C TRP A 107 -11.60 5.43 -0.14
N ARG A 108 -11.05 4.22 -0.15
CA ARG A 108 -10.11 3.72 0.87
C ARG A 108 -8.72 3.62 0.25
N PHE A 109 -7.70 4.12 0.94
CA PHE A 109 -6.35 4.13 0.41
C PHE A 109 -5.28 4.07 1.49
N HIS A 110 -4.08 3.69 1.08
CA HIS A 110 -2.87 3.83 1.86
C HIS A 110 -1.71 4.22 0.95
N ASN A 111 -1.05 5.34 1.29
CA ASN A 111 0.18 5.74 0.62
C ASN A 111 1.37 5.34 1.51
N GLY A 112 2.44 4.88 0.89
CA GLY A 112 3.69 4.55 1.56
C GLY A 112 4.81 5.44 1.07
N TRP A 113 5.72 5.77 1.99
CA TRP A 113 7.01 6.35 1.65
C TRP A 113 8.05 5.74 2.56
N TRP A 114 9.12 5.24 1.96
CA TRP A 114 10.28 4.80 2.68
C TRP A 114 11.50 5.00 1.81
N LYS A 115 12.42 5.88 2.26
CA LYS A 115 13.66 6.22 1.54
C LYS A 115 13.39 6.52 0.05
N GLY A 116 13.85 5.69 -0.89
CA GLY A 116 13.67 5.91 -2.32
C GLY A 116 12.38 5.35 -2.90
N PHE A 117 11.56 4.65 -2.10
CA PHE A 117 10.30 4.08 -2.54
C PHE A 117 9.09 4.97 -2.19
N ARG A 118 8.13 5.05 -3.12
CA ARG A 118 6.78 5.55 -2.86
C ARG A 118 5.75 4.56 -3.37
N THR A 119 4.71 4.37 -2.59
CA THR A 119 3.61 3.44 -2.89
C THR A 119 2.29 4.19 -2.83
N TYR A 120 1.42 3.90 -3.77
CA TYR A 120 0.07 4.44 -3.84
C TYR A 120 -0.89 3.29 -4.10
N TYR A 121 -1.76 2.99 -3.14
CA TYR A 121 -2.84 2.03 -3.33
C TYR A 121 -4.17 2.68 -2.95
N TRP A 122 -5.09 2.71 -3.91
CA TRP A 122 -6.38 3.36 -3.80
C TRP A 122 -7.47 2.46 -4.35
N ARG A 123 -8.58 2.38 -3.63
CA ARG A 123 -9.76 1.58 -3.95
C ARG A 123 -11.02 2.44 -3.85
N CYS A 124 -11.82 2.47 -4.91
CA CYS A 124 -13.19 2.96 -4.82
C CYS A 124 -14.05 1.89 -4.15
N LEU A 125 -14.82 2.22 -3.12
CA LEU A 125 -15.68 1.26 -2.43
C LEU A 125 -17.05 1.14 -3.09
N ASP A 126 -17.47 2.17 -3.83
CA ASP A 126 -18.76 2.22 -4.51
C ASP A 126 -18.71 1.58 -5.92
N GLU A 127 -17.50 1.36 -6.45
CA GLU A 127 -17.26 0.74 -7.76
C GLU A 127 -16.17 -0.34 -7.68
N GLU A 128 -16.11 -1.25 -8.67
CA GLU A 128 -15.11 -2.30 -8.70
C GLU A 128 -13.70 -1.88 -9.16
N LYS A 129 -13.31 -0.63 -8.92
CA LYS A 129 -12.07 -0.04 -9.46
C LYS A 129 -11.02 0.22 -8.38
N CYS A 130 -9.75 -0.03 -8.71
CA CYS A 130 -8.60 0.31 -7.87
C CYS A 130 -7.39 0.65 -8.73
N PHE A 131 -6.38 1.30 -8.13
CA PHE A 131 -5.06 1.40 -8.73
C PHE A 131 -3.97 1.10 -7.70
N VAL A 132 -2.86 0.55 -8.19
CA VAL A 132 -1.62 0.35 -7.44
C VAL A 132 -0.50 0.97 -8.24
N PHE A 133 0.30 1.85 -7.62
CA PHE A 133 1.46 2.46 -8.22
C PHE A 133 2.65 2.36 -7.28
N LEU A 134 3.77 1.82 -7.77
CA LEU A 134 5.02 1.66 -7.02
C LEU A 134 6.12 2.42 -7.76
N THR A 135 6.84 3.29 -7.06
CA THR A 135 8.03 3.97 -7.58
C THR A 135 9.23 3.62 -6.72
N ASN A 136 10.40 3.49 -7.34
CA ASN A 136 11.68 3.27 -6.68
C ASN A 136 12.59 4.49 -6.75
N ASN A 137 12.01 5.66 -7.05
CA ASN A 137 12.71 6.94 -7.02
C ASN A 137 11.83 8.00 -6.36
N VAL A 138 12.44 8.84 -5.52
CA VAL A 138 11.79 9.97 -4.84
C VAL A 138 12.02 11.32 -5.51
N GLN A 139 12.69 11.35 -6.66
CA GLN A 139 12.86 12.57 -7.43
C GLN A 139 11.51 13.18 -7.80
N GLY A 140 11.31 14.44 -7.40
CA GLY A 140 10.08 15.19 -7.64
C GLY A 140 9.03 15.05 -6.53
N PRO A 141 7.91 15.78 -6.66
CA PRO A 141 6.84 15.73 -5.66
C PRO A 141 6.15 14.37 -5.62
N PHE A 142 5.39 14.11 -4.56
CA PHE A 142 4.47 12.97 -4.55
C PHE A 142 3.49 13.09 -5.73
N LEU A 143 3.17 11.95 -6.35
CA LEU A 143 2.17 11.91 -7.40
C LEU A 143 0.83 12.43 -6.88
N ARG A 144 0.18 13.27 -7.67
CA ARG A 144 -1.14 13.82 -7.34
C ARG A 144 -2.18 12.71 -7.52
N THR A 145 -2.61 12.12 -6.42
CA THR A 145 -3.56 10.99 -6.45
C THR A 145 -4.92 11.34 -7.05
N ILE A 146 -5.30 12.62 -7.02
CA ILE A 146 -6.53 13.09 -7.69
C ILE A 146 -6.47 12.90 -9.21
N ASP A 147 -5.30 13.07 -9.82
CA ASP A 147 -5.13 12.85 -11.26
C ASP A 147 -5.28 11.35 -11.56
N MET A 148 -4.71 10.48 -10.73
CA MET A 148 -4.81 9.02 -10.87
C MET A 148 -6.25 8.53 -10.71
N VAL A 149 -6.98 9.06 -9.72
CA VAL A 149 -8.43 8.82 -9.60
C VAL A 149 -9.16 9.27 -10.86
N GLY A 150 -8.79 10.42 -11.43
CA GLY A 150 -9.36 10.93 -12.68
C GLY A 150 -9.07 10.08 -13.93
N LEU A 151 -8.09 9.17 -13.88
CA LEU A 151 -7.81 8.20 -14.95
C LEU A 151 -8.71 6.96 -14.88
N LEU A 152 -9.36 6.69 -13.75
CA LEU A 152 -10.24 5.53 -13.53
C LEU A 152 -11.70 5.76 -13.93
N LYS A 153 -11.97 6.72 -14.84
CA LYS A 153 -13.32 7.00 -15.36
C LYS A 153 -13.96 5.73 -15.92
#